data_AF-A0A8T4J7C9-F1
#
_entry.id   AF-A0A8T4J7C9-F1
#
_cell.length_a   1.000
_cell.length_b   1.000
_cell.length_c   1.000
_cell.angle_alpha   90.00
_cell.angle_beta   90.00
_cell.angle_gamma   90.00
#
_symmetry.space_group_name_H-M   'P 1'
#
loop_
_entity.id
_entity.type
_entity.pdbx_description
1 polymer ?
#
loop_
_entity_poly.entity_id
_entity_poly.type
_entity_poly.pdbx_seq_one_letter_code
_entity_poly.pdbx_strand_id
1 'polypeptide(L)'
;YGTWADWLGVPRHTFTAMFGAVIAQGRDYRETFQEFRPGFDLTEEREKRAAAGKPEWFGEGDLYSDVRPTLAALREAGLWVGIAGNQTARAGGLLRGLDLPSDLIATSDDWG
;
A
#
# COMPACT_ATOMS: atom_id res chain seq x y z
N TYR A 1 -1.94 8.06 -0.95
CA TYR A 1 -1.08 9.10 -0.37
C TYR A 1 -1.82 10.25 0.34
N GLY A 2 -3.08 10.57 0.02
CA GLY A 2 -3.79 11.68 0.70
C GLY A 2 -3.83 11.57 2.24
N THR A 3 -3.93 10.37 2.79
CA THR A 3 -3.91 10.15 4.25
C THR A 3 -2.58 10.50 4.91
N TRP A 4 -1.46 10.48 4.17
CA TRP A 4 -0.16 10.96 4.67
C TRP A 4 -0.08 12.48 4.70
N ALA A 5 -0.67 13.16 3.71
CA ALA A 5 -0.79 14.60 3.72
C ALA A 5 -1.62 15.08 4.92
N ASP A 6 -2.76 14.41 5.17
CA ASP A 6 -3.60 14.68 6.34
C ASP A 6 -2.83 14.44 7.66
N TRP A 7 -2.01 13.38 7.72
CA TRP A 7 -1.17 13.08 8.89
C TRP A 7 -0.10 14.14 9.14
N LEU A 8 0.49 14.68 8.07
CA LEU A 8 1.47 15.76 8.10
C LEU A 8 0.87 17.15 8.32
N GLY A 9 -0.47 17.29 8.24
CA GLY A 9 -1.13 18.59 8.32
C GLY A 9 -0.88 19.48 7.09
N VAL A 10 -0.58 18.89 5.93
CA VAL A 10 -0.31 19.64 4.68
C VAL A 10 -1.45 19.43 3.67
N PRO A 11 -1.73 20.41 2.78
CA PRO A 11 -2.75 20.22 1.75
C PRO A 11 -2.42 19.04 0.84
N ARG A 12 -3.43 18.19 0.56
CA ARG A 12 -3.24 16.98 -0.25
C ARG A 12 -2.63 17.25 -1.62
N HIS A 13 -3.06 18.31 -2.30
CA HIS A 13 -2.49 18.68 -3.60
C HIS A 13 -1.03 19.13 -3.49
N THR A 14 -0.66 19.86 -2.44
CA THR A 14 0.74 20.23 -2.17
C THR A 14 1.60 18.99 -1.97
N PHE A 15 1.12 18.03 -1.18
CA PHE A 15 1.83 16.76 -1.00
C PHE A 15 2.00 16.01 -2.32
N THR A 16 0.91 15.85 -3.10
CA THR A 16 0.97 15.15 -4.39
C THR A 16 1.88 15.84 -5.40
N ALA A 17 1.88 17.17 -5.45
CA ALA A 17 2.77 17.94 -6.33
C ALA A 17 4.24 17.73 -5.95
N MET A 18 4.57 17.81 -4.65
CA MET A 18 5.94 17.55 -4.18
C MET A 18 6.36 16.10 -4.42
N PHE A 19 5.47 15.14 -4.15
CA PHE A 19 5.70 13.72 -4.44
C PHE A 19 6.04 13.50 -5.92
N GLY A 20 5.25 14.09 -6.83
CA GLY A 20 5.51 14.04 -8.26
C GLY A 20 6.87 14.66 -8.63
N ALA A 21 7.24 15.78 -8.03
CA ALA A 21 8.52 16.44 -8.27
C ALA A 21 9.71 15.56 -7.83
N VAL A 22 9.64 14.91 -6.66
CA VAL A 22 10.67 13.98 -6.16
C VAL A 22 10.84 12.81 -7.12
N ILE A 23 9.74 12.17 -7.53
CA ILE A 23 9.78 11.05 -8.49
C ILE A 23 10.35 11.50 -9.84
N ALA A 24 9.96 12.66 -10.36
CA ALA A 24 10.46 13.19 -11.63
C ALA A 24 11.97 13.47 -11.61
N GLN A 25 12.55 13.69 -10.44
CA GLN A 25 14.00 13.85 -10.23
C GLN A 25 14.74 12.51 -10.10
N GLY A 26 14.05 11.37 -10.17
CA GLY A 26 14.63 10.04 -9.98
C GLY A 26 15.04 9.74 -8.54
N ARG A 27 14.57 10.54 -7.58
CA ARG A 27 14.85 10.42 -6.15
C ARG A 27 13.97 9.35 -5.51
N ASP A 28 14.35 8.91 -4.32
CA ASP A 28 13.53 7.98 -3.56
C ASP A 28 12.23 8.66 -3.11
N TYR A 29 11.08 8.00 -3.31
CA TYR A 29 9.78 8.56 -2.94
C TYR A 29 9.70 8.98 -1.47
N ARG A 30 10.46 8.30 -0.59
CA ARG A 30 10.55 8.58 0.85
C ARG A 30 11.13 9.97 1.14
N GLU A 31 11.91 10.52 0.20
CA GLU A 31 12.45 11.87 0.32
C GLU A 31 11.34 12.94 0.28
N THR A 32 10.17 12.64 -0.31
CA THR A 32 9.00 13.53 -0.25
C THR A 32 8.66 13.93 1.19
N PHE A 33 8.79 13.01 2.14
CA PHE A 33 8.49 13.30 3.54
C PHE A 33 9.51 14.25 4.18
N GLN A 34 10.77 14.20 3.73
CA GLN A 34 11.84 15.08 4.21
C GLN A 34 11.59 16.55 3.80
N GLU A 35 11.03 16.77 2.61
CA GLU A 35 10.67 18.11 2.12
C GLU A 35 9.65 18.81 3.04
N PHE A 36 8.75 18.05 3.67
CA PHE A 36 7.75 18.59 4.60
C PHE A 36 8.21 18.60 6.05
N ARG A 37 8.98 17.60 6.47
CA ARG A 37 9.49 17.46 7.84
C ARG A 37 10.85 16.75 7.82
N PRO A 38 11.96 17.50 7.86
CA PRO A 38 13.29 16.90 7.97
C PRO A 38 13.39 15.98 9.19
N GLY A 39 14.00 14.79 9.00
CA GLY A 39 14.06 13.75 10.02
C GLY A 39 12.80 12.89 10.13
N PHE A 40 11.87 12.98 9.18
CA PHE A 40 10.70 12.10 9.13
C PHE A 40 11.13 10.65 8.91
N ASP A 41 10.85 9.77 9.88
CA ASP A 41 11.01 8.34 9.71
C ASP A 41 9.67 7.69 9.32
N LEU A 42 9.58 7.15 8.10
CA LEU A 42 8.34 6.55 7.61
C LEU A 42 7.93 5.30 8.37
N THR A 43 8.87 4.53 8.89
CA THR A 43 8.60 3.32 9.66
C THR A 43 8.00 3.70 11.01
N GLU A 44 8.63 4.61 11.75
CA GLU A 44 8.10 5.08 13.03
C GLU A 44 6.72 5.73 12.87
N GLU A 45 6.53 6.53 11.82
CA GLU A 45 5.27 7.24 11.61
C GLU A 45 4.13 6.28 11.19
N ARG A 46 4.44 5.15 10.54
CA ARG A 46 3.46 4.07 10.32
C ARG A 46 2.98 3.47 11.64
N GLU A 47 3.89 3.25 12.59
CA GLU A 47 3.54 2.74 13.92
C GLU A 47 2.70 3.74 14.71
N LYS A 48 3.10 5.03 14.73
CA LYS A 48 2.33 6.10 15.38
C LYS A 48 0.92 6.21 14.80
N ARG A 49 0.78 6.13 13.48
CA ARG A 49 -0.53 6.11 12.81
C ARG A 49 -1.36 4.89 13.19
N ALA A 50 -0.75 3.72 13.28
CA ALA A 50 -1.43 2.50 13.70
C ALA A 50 -1.94 2.60 15.14
N ALA A 51 -1.10 3.09 16.06
CA ALA A 51 -1.47 3.34 17.46
C ALA A 51 -2.60 4.38 17.58
N ALA A 52 -2.62 5.37 16.68
CA ALA A 52 -3.69 6.36 16.58
C ALA A 52 -4.97 5.87 15.86
N GLY A 53 -5.09 4.56 15.58
CA GLY A 53 -6.27 3.98 14.92
C GLY A 53 -6.41 4.36 13.44
N LYS A 54 -5.35 4.87 12.80
CA LYS A 54 -5.30 5.23 11.38
C LYS A 54 -4.24 4.42 10.59
N PRO A 55 -4.20 3.09 10.75
CA PRO A 55 -3.20 2.28 10.08
C PRO A 55 -3.36 2.29 8.56
N GLU A 56 -2.40 1.67 7.86
CA GLU A 56 -2.60 1.20 6.50
C GLU A 56 -3.82 0.25 6.45
N TRP A 57 -4.70 0.50 5.49
CA TRP A 57 -5.97 -0.22 5.34
C TRP A 57 -6.44 -0.17 3.89
N PHE A 58 -7.01 -1.29 3.44
CA PHE A 58 -7.86 -1.45 2.25
C PHE A 58 -8.78 -2.65 2.49
N GLY A 59 -9.87 -2.72 1.74
CA GLY A 59 -10.90 -3.74 1.90
C GLY A 59 -11.59 -4.11 0.59
N GLU A 60 -12.73 -4.79 0.71
CA GLU A 60 -13.53 -5.26 -0.44
C GLU A 60 -13.88 -4.12 -1.41
N GLY A 61 -14.18 -2.93 -0.88
CA GLY A 61 -14.55 -1.76 -1.69
C GLY A 61 -13.40 -1.17 -2.52
N ASP A 62 -12.16 -1.59 -2.28
CA ASP A 62 -10.98 -1.18 -3.05
C ASP A 62 -10.68 -2.16 -4.20
N LEU A 63 -11.38 -3.30 -4.28
CA LEU A 63 -11.23 -4.25 -5.38
C LEU A 63 -11.95 -3.74 -6.64
N TYR A 64 -11.31 -3.94 -7.80
CA TYR A 64 -12.06 -3.86 -9.05
C TYR A 64 -13.12 -4.96 -9.10
N SER A 65 -14.26 -4.66 -9.72
CA SER A 65 -15.43 -5.55 -9.74
C SER A 65 -15.16 -6.93 -10.35
N ASP A 66 -14.12 -7.04 -11.17
CA ASP A 66 -13.72 -8.24 -11.90
C ASP A 66 -12.63 -9.07 -11.21
N VAL A 67 -12.04 -8.61 -10.10
CA VAL A 67 -10.95 -9.32 -9.41
C VAL A 67 -11.38 -10.74 -9.04
N ARG A 68 -12.46 -10.88 -8.27
CA ARG A 68 -12.94 -12.19 -7.81
C ARG A 68 -13.36 -13.13 -8.94
N PRO A 69 -14.24 -12.73 -9.88
CA PRO A 69 -14.64 -13.64 -10.95
C PRO A 69 -13.47 -14.03 -11.85
N THR A 70 -12.52 -13.14 -12.11
CA THR A 70 -11.33 -13.45 -12.92
C THR A 70 -10.43 -14.46 -12.22
N LEU A 71 -10.11 -14.23 -10.95
CA LEU A 71 -9.26 -15.14 -10.18
C LEU A 71 -9.90 -16.53 -10.01
N ALA A 72 -11.21 -16.58 -9.78
CA ALA A 72 -11.95 -17.84 -9.71
C ALA A 72 -11.89 -18.61 -11.04
N ALA A 73 -12.15 -17.94 -12.17
CA ALA A 73 -12.11 -18.56 -13.49
C ALA A 73 -10.73 -19.14 -13.83
N LEU A 74 -9.64 -18.46 -13.44
CA LEU A 74 -8.28 -18.98 -13.62
C LEU A 74 -8.05 -20.27 -12.83
N ARG A 75 -8.51 -20.34 -11.58
CA ARG A 75 -8.40 -21.56 -10.75
C ARG A 75 -9.29 -22.70 -11.28
N GLU A 76 -10.51 -22.39 -11.70
CA GLU A 76 -11.42 -23.37 -12.33
C GLU A 76 -10.85 -23.95 -13.63
N ALA A 77 -10.04 -23.17 -14.35
CA ALA A 77 -9.28 -23.65 -15.51
C ALA A 77 -8.08 -24.56 -15.14
N GLY A 78 -7.87 -24.86 -13.86
CA GLY A 78 -6.80 -25.72 -13.35
C GLY A 78 -5.44 -25.02 -13.22
N LEU A 79 -5.41 -23.69 -13.28
CA LEU A 79 -4.17 -22.92 -13.09
C LEU A 79 -3.89 -22.71 -11.60
N TRP A 80 -2.61 -22.71 -11.25
CA TRP A 80 -2.14 -22.23 -9.97
C TRP A 80 -2.07 -20.69 -9.99
N VAL A 81 -2.73 -20.04 -9.03
CA VAL A 81 -2.91 -18.58 -9.02
C VAL A 81 -2.23 -17.99 -7.79
N GLY A 82 -1.19 -17.18 -8.01
CA GLY A 82 -0.49 -16.44 -6.97
C GLY A 82 -0.72 -14.93 -7.07
N ILE A 83 -0.83 -14.27 -5.92
CA ILE A 83 -0.85 -12.80 -5.80
C ILE A 83 0.45 -12.36 -5.12
N ALA A 84 1.22 -11.52 -5.79
CA ALA A 84 2.47 -10.98 -5.28
C ALA A 84 2.51 -9.45 -5.43
N GLY A 85 3.05 -8.74 -4.44
CA GLY A 85 3.15 -7.28 -4.48
C GLY A 85 4.30 -6.70 -3.65
N ASN A 86 4.85 -5.58 -4.12
CA ASN A 86 5.79 -4.77 -3.35
C ASN A 86 5.01 -3.97 -2.29
N GLN A 87 4.72 -4.63 -1.17
CA GLN A 87 3.79 -4.18 -0.16
C GLN A 87 4.32 -4.56 1.21
N THR A 88 3.82 -3.86 2.25
CA THR A 88 4.24 -4.17 3.61
C THR A 88 3.66 -5.50 4.11
N ALA A 89 4.26 -6.09 5.15
CA ALA A 89 3.70 -7.26 5.82
C ALA A 89 2.25 -7.03 6.31
N ARG A 90 1.92 -5.78 6.70
CA ARG A 90 0.56 -5.41 7.11
C ARG A 90 -0.42 -5.47 5.94
N ALA A 91 -0.04 -4.94 4.78
CA ALA A 91 -0.81 -5.07 3.56
C ALA A 91 -0.96 -6.55 3.14
N GLY A 92 0.07 -7.37 3.32
CA GLY A 92 -0.02 -8.83 3.15
C GLY A 92 -1.11 -9.45 4.04
N GLY A 93 -1.19 -9.04 5.30
CA GLY A 93 -2.26 -9.45 6.22
C GLY A 93 -3.67 -9.04 5.75
N LEU A 94 -3.82 -7.81 5.26
CA LEU A 94 -5.09 -7.32 4.70
C LEU A 94 -5.50 -8.10 3.45
N LEU A 95 -4.58 -8.34 2.52
CA LEU A 95 -4.83 -9.14 1.31
C LEU A 95 -5.29 -10.56 1.64
N ARG A 96 -4.63 -11.22 2.61
CA ARG A 96 -5.05 -12.55 3.09
C ARG A 96 -6.42 -12.52 3.74
N GLY A 97 -6.74 -11.44 4.46
CA GLY A 97 -8.06 -11.24 5.06
C GLY A 97 -9.21 -11.07 4.04
N LEU A 98 -8.91 -10.75 2.77
CA LEU A 98 -9.92 -10.67 1.72
C LEU A 98 -10.36 -12.03 1.20
N ASP A 99 -9.65 -13.12 1.52
CA ASP A 99 -9.98 -14.48 1.06
C ASP A 99 -10.23 -14.52 -0.46
N LEU A 100 -9.26 -14.01 -1.23
CA LEU A 100 -9.33 -13.98 -2.69
C LEU A 100 -9.11 -15.38 -3.26
N PRO A 101 -9.72 -15.74 -4.40
CA PRO A 101 -9.51 -17.03 -5.06
C PRO A 101 -8.06 -17.18 -5.55
N SER A 102 -7.16 -17.61 -4.68
CA SER A 102 -5.73 -17.73 -4.93
C SER A 102 -5.14 -18.87 -4.11
N ASP A 103 -4.04 -19.42 -4.58
CA ASP A 103 -3.31 -20.50 -3.93
C ASP A 103 -2.15 -19.96 -3.07
N LEU A 104 -1.67 -18.75 -3.36
CA LEU A 104 -0.64 -18.07 -2.58
C LEU A 104 -0.84 -16.55 -2.61
N ILE A 105 -0.57 -15.93 -1.46
CA ILE A 105 -0.41 -14.48 -1.33
C ILE A 105 0.93 -14.21 -0.65
N ALA A 106 1.73 -13.35 -1.27
CA ALA A 106 3.02 -12.91 -0.73
C ALA A 106 3.27 -11.43 -0.98
N THR A 107 4.00 -10.79 -0.07
CA THR A 107 4.54 -9.45 -0.29
C THR A 107 6.07 -9.47 -0.22
N SER A 108 6.73 -8.45 -0.76
CA SER A 108 8.19 -8.30 -0.64
C SER A 108 8.65 -8.35 0.82
N ASP A 109 7.97 -7.63 1.71
CA ASP A 109 8.32 -7.60 3.13
C ASP A 109 8.11 -8.96 3.83
N ASP A 110 7.25 -9.84 3.31
CA ASP A 110 7.08 -11.20 3.84
C ASP A 110 8.29 -12.10 3.50
N TRP A 111 9.05 -11.77 2.45
CA TRP A 111 10.13 -12.62 1.91
C TRP A 111 11.55 -12.10 2.15
N GLY A 112 11.72 -10.82 2.50
CA GLY A 112 13.01 -10.17 2.74
C GLY A 112 13.58 -9.53 1.49
#